data_AF-A0AAW2T8S2-F1
#
_entry.id   AF-A0AAW2T8S2-F1
#
_cell.length_a   1.000
_cell.length_b   1.000
_cell.length_c   1.000
_cell.angle_alpha   90.00
_cell.angle_beta   90.00
_cell.angle_gamma   90.00
#
_symmetry.space_group_name_H-M   'P 1'
#
loop_
_entity.id
_entity.type
_entity.pdbx_description
1 polymer ?
#
loop_
_entity_poly.entity_id
_entity_poly.type
_entity_poly.pdbx_seq_one_letter_code
_entity_poly.pdbx_strand_id
1 'polypeptide(L)' 'MVPRLAIKQRFTTVAHPQANGQVEVTNRILVQGIKRRLERVGGNWAEELTSVLWAYRTTPRGSTGETPFH' A
#
# COMPACT_ATOMS: atom_id res chain seq x y z
N MET A 1 -21.24 -3.58 14.00
CA MET A 1 -22.11 -2.66 13.23
C MET A 1 -21.33 -1.38 13.00
N VAL A 2 -21.03 -0.99 11.75
CA VAL A 2 -20.43 0.32 11.43
C VAL A 2 -21.45 1.12 10.59
N PRO A 3 -22.40 1.83 11.19
CA PRO A 3 -23.28 2.71 10.46
C PRO A 3 -22.79 4.16 10.65
N ARG A 4 -22.03 4.68 9.69
CA ARG A 4 -21.87 6.14 9.51
C ARG A 4 -21.40 6.61 8.13
N LEU A 5 -21.09 5.71 7.20
CA LEU A 5 -20.60 6.06 5.85
C LEU A 5 -21.27 5.27 4.71
N ALA A 6 -22.34 4.49 5.00
CA ALA A 6 -22.98 3.58 4.04
C ALA A 6 -22.00 2.61 3.32
N ILE A 7 -20.89 2.25 3.98
CA ILE A 7 -19.87 1.34 3.44
C ILE A 7 -20.33 -0.10 3.66
N LYS A 8 -20.49 -0.86 2.57
CA LYS A 8 -20.73 -2.31 2.63
C LYS A 8 -19.40 -3.03 2.85
N GLN A 9 -19.20 -3.58 4.04
CA GLN A 9 -18.05 -4.41 4.35
C GLN A 9 -18.16 -5.76 3.62
N ARG A 10 -17.06 -6.19 2.98
CA ARG A 10 -16.92 -7.52 2.39
C ARG A 10 -15.79 -8.23 3.11
N PHE A 11 -16.06 -9.43 3.61
CA PHE A 11 -15.08 -10.27 4.30
C PHE A 11 -14.59 -11.37 3.35
N THR A 12 -13.31 -11.67 3.41
CA THR A 12 -12.68 -12.76 2.67
C THR A 12 -12.29 -13.87 3.66
N THR A 13 -12.39 -15.12 3.24
CA THR A 13 -11.96 -16.26 4.05
C THR A 13 -10.44 -16.37 4.02
N VAL A 14 -9.85 -16.84 5.13
CA VAL A 14 -8.39 -17.01 5.26
C VAL A 14 -7.81 -17.94 4.19
N ALA A 15 -8.60 -18.92 3.73
CA ALA A 15 -8.18 -19.93 2.76
C ALA A 15 -8.21 -19.46 1.28
N HIS A 16 -8.89 -18.35 0.96
CA HIS A 16 -9.06 -17.86 -0.41
C HIS A 16 -8.83 -16.34 -0.52
N PRO A 17 -7.55 -15.91 -0.53
CA PRO A 17 -7.19 -14.49 -0.53
C PRO A 17 -7.36 -13.82 -1.91
N GLN A 18 -7.96 -14.44 -2.92
CA GLN A 18 -8.06 -13.86 -4.28
C GLN A 18 -8.63 -12.43 -4.29
N ALA A 19 -9.57 -12.12 -3.39
CA ALA A 19 -10.15 -10.79 -3.29
C ALA A 19 -9.24 -9.75 -2.59
N ASN A 20 -8.16 -10.16 -1.93
CA ASN A 20 -7.19 -9.29 -1.24
C ASN A 20 -5.83 -9.16 -1.96
N GLY A 21 -5.66 -9.81 -3.12
CA GLY A 21 -4.37 -9.84 -3.82
C GLY A 21 -3.82 -8.45 -4.19
N GLN A 22 -4.69 -7.49 -4.53
CA GLN A 22 -4.26 -6.12 -4.82
C GLN A 22 -3.70 -5.40 -3.57
N VAL A 23 -4.27 -5.67 -2.41
CA VAL A 23 -3.77 -5.16 -1.12
C VAL A 23 -2.43 -5.80 -0.79
N GLU A 24 -2.29 -7.11 -1.02
CA GLU A 24 -1.02 -7.83 -0.78
C GLU A 24 0.12 -7.30 -1.66
N VAL A 25 -0.13 -7.10 -2.95
CA VAL A 25 0.86 -6.51 -3.88
C VAL A 25 1.25 -5.10 -3.43
N THR A 26 0.27 -4.28 -3.05
CA THR A 26 0.53 -2.92 -2.57
C THR A 26 1.35 -2.93 -1.28
N ASN A 27 0.99 -3.77 -0.31
CA ASN A 27 1.71 -3.90 0.95
C ASN A 27 3.16 -4.34 0.74
N ARG A 28 3.40 -5.28 -0.19
CA ARG A 28 4.75 -5.72 -0.53
C ARG A 28 5.62 -4.57 -1.06
N ILE A 29 5.07 -3.72 -1.92
CA ILE A 29 5.77 -2.55 -2.47
C ILE A 29 6.10 -1.55 -1.37
N LEU A 30 5.14 -1.24 -0.49
CA LEU A 30 5.35 -0.30 0.62
C LEU A 30 6.41 -0.80 1.60
N VAL A 31 6.33 -2.07 2.01
CA VAL A 31 7.33 -2.68 2.90
C VAL A 31 8.73 -2.65 2.27
N GLN A 32 8.85 -2.92 0.97
CA GLN A 32 10.13 -2.81 0.26
C GLN A 32 10.67 -1.37 0.25
N GLY A 33 9.81 -0.38 -0.01
CA GLY A 33 10.19 1.03 0.02
C GLY A 33 10.68 1.48 1.41
N ILE A 34 9.96 1.07 2.47
CA ILE A 34 10.33 1.35 3.86
C ILE A 34 11.67 0.71 4.20
N LYS A 35 11.89 -0.57 3.86
CA LYS A 35 13.16 -1.25 4.11
C LYS A 35 14.34 -0.52 3.47
N ARG A 36 14.23 -0.14 2.20
CA ARG A 36 15.29 0.61 1.50
C ARG A 36 15.58 1.97 2.16
N ARG A 37 14.55 2.66 2.66
CA ARG A 37 14.73 3.92 3.38
C ARG A 37 15.38 3.70 4.74
N LEU A 38 14.97 2.68 5.49
CA LEU A 38 15.58 2.32 6.77
C LEU A 38 17.07 1.98 6.65
N GLU A 39 17.43 1.20 5.62
CA GLU A 39 18.84 0.89 5.29
C GLU A 39 19.67 2.16 5.00
N ARG A 40 19.04 3.20 4.44
CA ARG A 40 19.70 4.45 4.05
C ARG A 40 19.80 5.48 5.18
N VAL A 41 18.75 5.61 6.00
CA VAL A 41 18.58 6.74 6.95
C VAL A 41 18.81 6.32 8.41
N GLY A 42 18.99 5.03 8.70
CA GLY A 42 19.46 4.57 10.01
C GLY A 42 18.40 4.47 11.11
N GLY A 43 17.11 4.48 10.74
CA GLY A 43 16.02 4.09 11.64
C GLY A 43 15.08 5.22 12.05
N ASN A 44 13.94 5.32 11.36
CA ASN A 44 12.63 5.69 11.91
C ASN A 44 11.57 5.44 10.81
N TRP A 45 10.94 4.27 10.84
CA TRP A 45 10.07 3.84 9.73
C TRP A 45 8.79 4.68 9.61
N ALA A 46 8.31 5.24 10.73
CA ALA A 46 7.09 6.02 10.76
C ALA A 46 7.25 7.37 10.03
N GLU A 47 8.42 8.01 10.16
CA GLU A 47 8.73 9.26 9.44
C GLU A 47 8.91 9.02 7.94
N GLU A 48 9.50 7.89 7.56
CA GLU A 48 9.70 7.51 6.15
C GLU A 48 8.42 7.04 5.45
N LEU A 49 7.41 6.63 6.22
CA LEU A 49 6.16 6.09 5.67
C LEU A 49 5.48 7.08 4.72
N THR A 50 5.41 8.37 5.09
CA THR A 50 4.80 9.41 4.26
C THR A 50 5.54 9.57 2.94
N SER A 51 6.87 9.58 2.97
CA SER A 51 7.74 9.68 1.79
C SER A 51 7.59 8.49 0.86
N VAL A 52 7.52 7.27 1.42
CA VAL A 52 7.32 6.03 0.65
C VAL A 52 5.93 5.99 0.01
N LEU A 53 4.89 6.40 0.75
CA LEU A 53 3.53 6.49 0.23
C LEU A 53 3.41 7.52 -0.88
N TRP A 54 4.06 8.68 -0.73
CA TRP A 54 4.10 9.71 -1.76
C TRP A 54 4.74 9.19 -3.05
N ALA A 55 5.93 8.58 -2.94
CA ALA A 55 6.62 8.00 -4.09
C ALA A 55 5.77 6.92 -4.78
N TYR A 56 5.10 6.05 -4.02
CA TYR A 56 4.21 5.03 -4.58
C TYR A 56 3.04 5.63 -5.37
N ARG A 57 2.45 6.74 -4.88
CA ARG A 57 1.31 7.40 -5.51
C ARG A 57 1.69 8.20 -6.75
N THR A 58 2.87 8.81 -6.78
CA THR A 58 3.27 9.70 -7.87
C THR A 58 4.16 9.05 -8.92
N THR A 59 4.61 7.81 -8.70
CA THR A 59 5.41 7.08 -9.69
C THR A 59 4.50 6.33 -10.68
N PRO A 60 4.66 6.55 -11.99
CA PRO A 60 4.01 5.76 -13.03
C PRO A 60 4.25 4.27 -12.84
N ARG A 61 3.18 3.46 -12.91
CA ARG A 61 3.32 2.01 -12.91
C ARG A 61 3.83 1.56 -14.26
N GLY A 62 4.90 0.77 -14.29
CA GLY A 62 5.48 0.27 -15.54
C GLY A 62 4.51 -0.51 -16.44
N SER A 63 3.46 -1.10 -15.87
CA SER A 63 2.44 -1.84 -16.62
C SER A 63 1.36 -0.97 -17.27
N THR A 64 1.06 0.20 -16.70
CA THR A 64 -0.07 1.05 -17.14
C THR A 64 0.36 2.44 -17.57
N GLY A 65 1.58 2.88 -17.28
CA GLY A 65 2.02 4.27 -17.49
C GLY A 65 1.37 5.29 -16.53
N GLU A 66 0.27 4.90 -15.89
CA GLU A 66 -0.49 5.74 -14.95
C GLU A 66 0.07 5.75 -13.54
N THR A 67 -0.15 6.84 -12.81
CA THR A 67 0.15 6.94 -11.37
C THR A 67 -1.12 6.66 -10.56
N PRO A 68 -1.03 6.04 -9.37
CA PRO A 68 -2.19 5.83 -8.49
C PRO A 68 -2.83 7.12 -7.93
N PHE A 69 -2.23 8.28 -8.15
CA PHE A 69 -2.73 9.57 -7.66
C PHE A 69 -3.77 10.22 -8.59
N HIS A 70 -3.83 9.80 -9.86
CA HIS A 70 -4.74 10.33 -10.87
C HIS A 70 -6.07 9.57 -10.96
#